data_AF-A0A559KLP7-F1
#
_entry.id   AF-A0A559KLP7-F1
#
_cell.length_a   1.000
_cell.length_b   1.000
_cell.length_c   1.000
_cell.angle_alpha   90.00
_cell.angle_beta   90.00
_cell.angle_gamma   90.00
#
_symmetry.space_group_name_H-M   'P 1'
#
loop_
_entity.id
_entity.type
_entity.pdbx_description
1 polymer ?
#
loop_
_entity_poly.entity_id
_entity_poly.type
_entity_poly.pdbx_seq_one_letter_code
_entity_poly.pdbx_strand_id
1 'polypeptide(L)'
;MGLIEFCKYNPRLRIQRHIKLCRRIPAAFHPCWDHLGYYCVGGPHRTEYNDGADIIPEYAVKGISIWLEEAILLPDAGMPGNSYTLCLDGEPDKTFFSDIFQNILLRHNASIQASRELFRMRPHQFNGAPPYRRWQGGHLSKALKYLIDHHSISESIDSVPLICSNFHPGQPLDIESFIQERLEWESQDWERDGSRLSFHLRQCPPTFGRWIDNLMAYYERQTQLEP
;
A
#
# COMPACT_ATOMS: atom_id res chain seq x y z
N MET A 1 15.11 -13.30 20.02
CA MET A 1 14.52 -12.08 20.63
C MET A 1 13.90 -11.25 19.51
N GLY A 2 12.67 -10.75 19.69
CA GLY A 2 12.00 -9.91 18.70
C GLY A 2 12.44 -8.44 18.79
N LEU A 3 12.17 -7.66 17.74
CA LEU A 3 12.53 -6.24 17.63
C LEU A 3 12.01 -5.40 18.81
N ILE A 4 10.78 -5.65 19.24
CA ILE A 4 10.12 -4.94 20.36
C ILE A 4 10.92 -5.10 21.66
N GLU A 5 11.26 -6.34 22.03
CA GLU A 5 12.04 -6.60 23.24
C GLU A 5 13.41 -5.94 23.17
N PHE A 6 14.06 -5.99 22.01
CA PHE A 6 15.34 -5.31 21.81
C PHE A 6 15.25 -3.79 22.04
N CYS A 7 14.19 -3.14 21.53
CA CYS A 7 13.95 -1.71 21.77
C CYS A 7 13.64 -1.41 23.25
N LYS A 8 12.95 -2.30 23.98
CA LYS A 8 12.69 -2.13 25.42
C LYS A 8 13.98 -2.12 26.24
N TYR A 9 14.94 -2.99 25.92
CA TYR A 9 16.25 -3.02 26.58
C TYR A 9 17.15 -1.84 26.19
N ASN A 10 16.85 -1.15 25.08
CA ASN A 10 17.66 -0.07 24.53
C ASN A 10 16.82 1.19 24.30
N PRO A 11 16.43 1.93 25.37
CA PRO A 11 15.45 3.03 25.27
C PRO A 11 15.92 4.23 24.44
N ARG A 12 17.24 4.33 24.16
CA ARG A 12 17.83 5.36 23.29
C ARG A 12 17.93 4.93 21.83
N LEU A 13 17.69 3.65 21.52
CA LEU A 13 17.73 3.14 20.16
C LEU A 13 16.59 3.74 19.33
N ARG A 14 16.91 4.13 18.10
CA ARG A 14 15.98 4.68 17.11
C ARG A 14 16.17 3.90 15.83
N ILE A 15 15.16 3.13 15.42
CA ILE A 15 15.20 2.27 14.25
C ILE A 15 14.43 2.95 13.13
N GLN A 16 15.08 3.15 11.99
CA GLN A 16 14.44 3.68 10.79
C GLN A 16 14.42 2.61 9.71
N ARG A 17 13.22 2.23 9.27
CA ARG A 17 13.03 1.27 8.19
C ARG A 17 12.69 2.01 6.90
N HIS A 18 13.63 2.04 5.97
CA HIS A 18 13.45 2.68 4.67
C HIS A 18 12.91 1.70 3.64
N ILE A 19 11.74 1.98 3.07
CA ILE A 19 11.15 1.25 1.95
C ILE A 19 11.30 2.08 0.69
N LYS A 20 12.22 1.67 -0.18
CA LYS A 20 12.37 2.23 -1.52
C LYS A 20 11.27 1.70 -2.41
N LEU A 21 10.33 2.56 -2.79
CA LEU A 21 9.16 2.17 -3.58
C LEU A 21 9.57 1.86 -5.03
N CYS A 22 10.54 2.60 -5.59
CA CYS A 22 11.01 2.53 -6.98
C CYS A 22 11.59 1.20 -7.45
N ARG A 23 12.44 0.57 -6.64
CA ARG A 23 13.20 -0.64 -7.05
C ARG A 23 12.42 -1.93 -6.85
N ARG A 24 11.19 -1.82 -6.37
CA ARG A 24 10.46 -2.92 -5.77
C ARG A 24 8.96 -2.79 -5.98
N ILE A 25 8.45 -2.04 -6.94
CA ILE A 25 6.98 -1.93 -7.12
C ILE A 25 6.28 -3.31 -7.19
N PRO A 26 6.89 -4.41 -7.70
CA PRO A 26 6.34 -5.76 -7.48
C PRO A 26 6.73 -6.36 -6.10
N ALA A 27 8.01 -6.29 -5.69
CA ALA A 27 8.56 -6.98 -4.50
C ALA A 27 8.47 -6.22 -3.14
N ALA A 28 8.24 -4.92 -3.13
CA ALA A 28 8.01 -4.05 -1.96
C ALA A 28 6.54 -4.04 -1.61
N PHE A 29 5.68 -4.44 -2.56
CA PHE A 29 4.26 -4.56 -2.34
C PHE A 29 3.83 -5.99 -1.95
N HIS A 30 4.74 -6.85 -1.52
CA HIS A 30 4.40 -7.97 -0.63
C HIS A 30 5.67 -8.58 -0.03
N PRO A 31 5.81 -8.69 1.30
CA PRO A 31 6.92 -9.44 1.90
C PRO A 31 6.91 -10.93 1.58
N CYS A 32 5.81 -11.46 1.02
CA CYS A 32 5.62 -12.88 0.71
C CYS A 32 5.33 -13.13 -0.79
N TRP A 33 5.81 -12.28 -1.70
CA TRP A 33 5.87 -12.69 -3.11
C TRP A 33 7.01 -13.68 -3.29
N ASP A 34 6.77 -14.88 -2.77
CA ASP A 34 7.37 -16.08 -3.29
C ASP A 34 6.81 -16.37 -4.70
N HIS A 35 7.36 -17.40 -5.34
CA HIS A 35 7.11 -17.88 -6.69
C HIS A 35 5.61 -17.93 -7.13
N LEU A 36 4.65 -17.93 -6.21
CA LEU A 36 3.20 -17.91 -6.50
C LEU A 36 2.68 -16.51 -6.92
N GLY A 37 3.26 -15.43 -6.39
CA GLY A 37 2.93 -14.06 -6.82
C GLY A 37 3.27 -13.82 -8.29
N TYR A 38 4.36 -14.44 -8.77
CA TYR A 38 4.78 -14.45 -10.17
C TYR A 38 3.73 -15.07 -11.10
N TYR A 39 3.15 -16.22 -10.77
CA TYR A 39 2.15 -16.87 -11.64
C TYR A 39 0.87 -16.04 -11.81
N CYS A 40 0.50 -15.26 -10.79
CA CYS A 40 -0.71 -14.45 -10.81
C CYS A 40 -0.55 -13.13 -11.57
N VAL A 41 0.69 -12.64 -11.75
CA VAL A 41 0.98 -11.32 -12.35
C VAL A 41 1.77 -11.42 -13.66
N GLY A 42 2.62 -12.44 -13.81
CA GLY A 42 3.58 -12.59 -14.92
C GLY A 42 3.60 -13.96 -15.58
N GLY A 43 2.58 -14.80 -15.38
CA GLY A 43 2.47 -16.08 -16.08
C GLY A 43 2.46 -15.90 -17.61
N PRO A 44 3.38 -16.51 -18.39
CA PRO A 44 3.49 -16.36 -19.84
C PRO A 44 2.31 -16.89 -20.69
N HIS A 45 1.16 -17.21 -20.10
CA HIS A 45 0.12 -18.03 -20.74
C HIS A 45 -1.32 -17.49 -20.66
N ARG A 46 -1.52 -16.18 -20.44
CA ARG A 46 -2.79 -15.53 -20.79
C ARG A 46 -2.60 -14.66 -22.04
N THR A 47 -2.32 -15.34 -23.15
CA THR A 47 -2.15 -14.77 -24.50
C THR A 47 -3.42 -14.12 -25.08
N GLU A 48 -4.51 -14.06 -24.32
CA GLU A 48 -5.76 -13.43 -24.77
C GLU A 48 -5.96 -12.03 -24.19
N TYR A 49 -5.19 -11.60 -23.18
CA TYR A 49 -5.47 -10.31 -22.52
C TYR A 49 -4.28 -9.46 -22.07
N ASN A 50 -3.01 -9.90 -22.13
CA ASN A 50 -1.94 -9.07 -21.59
C ASN A 50 -0.60 -9.24 -22.30
N ASP A 51 -0.19 -8.17 -22.96
CA ASP A 51 1.16 -7.82 -23.43
C ASP A 51 2.13 -7.53 -22.26
N GLY A 52 1.99 -8.26 -21.14
CA GLY A 52 2.92 -8.25 -20.01
C GLY A 52 2.93 -6.96 -19.18
N ALA A 53 1.91 -6.09 -19.31
CA ALA A 53 1.95 -4.71 -18.83
C ALA A 53 1.10 -4.36 -17.59
N ASP A 54 0.17 -5.23 -17.15
CA ASP A 54 -0.83 -4.81 -16.16
C ASP A 54 -0.50 -5.32 -14.73
N ILE A 55 0.05 -4.45 -13.86
CA ILE A 55 -0.05 -4.65 -12.40
C ILE A 55 -1.51 -4.40 -12.02
N ILE A 56 -2.11 -5.39 -11.35
CA ILE A 56 -3.41 -5.23 -10.72
C ILE A 56 -3.23 -4.32 -9.49
N PRO A 57 -3.91 -3.15 -9.43
CA PRO A 57 -3.80 -2.17 -8.33
C PRO A 57 -3.98 -2.73 -6.94
N GLU A 58 -4.86 -3.72 -6.82
CA GLU A 58 -5.11 -4.43 -5.57
C GLU A 58 -3.83 -4.98 -4.95
N TYR A 59 -2.88 -5.47 -5.76
CA TYR A 59 -1.61 -5.97 -5.25
C TYR A 59 -0.70 -4.85 -4.75
N ALA A 60 -0.64 -3.73 -5.46
CA ALA A 60 0.12 -2.57 -5.02
C ALA A 60 -0.41 -2.04 -3.68
N VAL A 61 -1.74 -1.96 -3.56
CA VAL A 61 -2.40 -1.55 -2.32
C VAL A 61 -2.13 -2.55 -1.20
N LYS A 62 -2.35 -3.85 -1.44
CA LYS A 62 -2.14 -4.91 -0.45
C LYS A 62 -0.75 -4.87 0.16
N GLY A 63 0.25 -4.57 -0.66
CA GLY A 63 1.63 -4.48 -0.24
C GLY A 63 2.01 -3.35 0.66
N ILE A 64 1.68 -2.14 0.23
CA ILE A 64 1.91 -0.95 1.05
C ILE A 64 1.09 -1.06 2.34
N SER A 65 -0.14 -1.59 2.24
CA SER A 65 -1.03 -1.77 3.39
C SER A 65 -0.39 -2.63 4.47
N ILE A 66 0.29 -3.74 4.13
CA ILE A 66 0.95 -4.58 5.14
C ILE A 66 1.96 -3.76 5.95
N TRP A 67 2.82 -2.98 5.31
CA TRP A 67 3.82 -2.18 6.03
C TRP A 67 3.18 -1.08 6.88
N LEU A 68 2.18 -0.41 6.35
CA LEU A 68 1.44 0.65 7.05
C LEU A 68 0.69 0.10 8.27
N GLU A 69 -0.01 -1.02 8.10
CA GLU A 69 -0.77 -1.69 9.15
C GLU A 69 0.14 -2.29 10.22
N GLU A 70 1.26 -2.91 9.85
CA GLU A 70 2.25 -3.39 10.81
C GLU A 70 2.79 -2.22 11.64
N ALA A 71 3.20 -1.13 11.00
CA ALA A 71 3.76 0.03 11.69
C ALA A 71 2.77 0.64 12.68
N ILE A 72 1.50 0.83 12.28
CA ILE A 72 0.48 1.46 13.14
C ILE A 72 0.06 0.59 14.34
N LEU A 73 0.34 -0.71 14.29
CA LEU A 73 0.07 -1.68 15.37
C LEU A 73 1.25 -1.85 16.33
N LEU A 74 2.46 -1.41 15.98
CA LEU A 74 3.64 -1.56 16.85
C LEU A 74 3.46 -0.96 18.25
N PRO A 75 2.86 0.24 18.43
CA PRO A 75 2.63 0.79 19.77
C PRO A 75 1.73 -0.12 20.61
N ASP A 76 0.65 -0.65 20.01
CA ASP A 76 -0.29 -1.55 20.68
C ASP A 76 0.36 -2.90 21.04
N ALA A 77 1.38 -3.32 20.27
CA ALA A 77 2.23 -4.48 20.58
C ALA A 77 3.31 -4.22 21.64
N GLY A 78 3.40 -3.00 22.17
CA GLY A 78 4.35 -2.61 23.23
C GLY A 78 5.71 -2.11 22.72
N MET A 79 5.81 -1.67 21.47
CA MET A 79 6.98 -0.96 20.97
C MET A 79 7.14 0.38 21.73
N PRO A 80 8.32 0.67 22.32
CA PRO A 80 8.55 1.96 22.99
C PRO A 80 8.33 3.16 22.05
N GLY A 81 7.79 4.24 22.60
CA GLY A 81 7.62 5.51 21.86
C GLY A 81 8.92 6.00 21.23
N ASN A 82 8.82 6.56 20.03
CA ASN A 82 9.93 7.08 19.23
C ASN A 82 11.02 6.05 18.88
N SER A 83 10.88 4.75 19.20
CA SER A 83 11.93 3.76 18.93
C SER A 83 11.93 3.23 17.50
N TYR A 84 10.85 3.41 16.75
CA TYR A 84 10.69 2.91 15.39
C TYR A 84 10.03 3.94 14.47
N THR A 85 10.52 4.04 13.24
CA THR A 85 9.94 4.82 12.16
C THR A 85 9.96 4.01 10.86
N LEU A 86 8.82 3.97 10.17
CA LEU A 86 8.71 3.52 8.78
C LEU A 86 8.84 4.71 7.82
N CYS A 87 9.86 4.70 6.97
CA CYS A 87 10.13 5.73 5.98
C CYS A 87 9.80 5.22 4.57
N LEU A 88 8.82 5.83 3.90
CA LEU A 88 8.47 5.56 2.52
C LEU A 88 9.26 6.48 1.58
N ASP A 89 10.10 5.88 0.74
CA ASP A 89 11.00 6.60 -0.15
C ASP A 89 10.54 6.45 -1.61
N GLY A 90 10.06 7.57 -2.16
CA GLY A 90 9.59 7.72 -3.54
C GLY A 90 10.66 8.20 -4.54
N GLU A 91 11.93 8.30 -4.17
CA GLU A 91 12.97 8.60 -5.17
C GLU A 91 13.03 7.49 -6.24
N PRO A 92 13.33 7.80 -7.52
CA PRO A 92 13.69 9.12 -8.06
C PRO A 92 12.51 10.02 -8.45
N ASP A 93 11.26 9.55 -8.39
CA ASP A 93 10.08 10.32 -8.83
C ASP A 93 9.03 10.42 -7.73
N LYS A 94 9.22 11.40 -6.85
CA LYS A 94 8.29 11.71 -5.75
C LYS A 94 6.90 12.07 -6.24
N THR A 95 6.79 12.70 -7.41
CA THR A 95 5.51 13.11 -7.98
C THR A 95 4.71 11.88 -8.40
N PHE A 96 5.36 10.91 -9.04
CA PHE A 96 4.74 9.63 -9.37
C PHE A 96 4.19 8.93 -8.11
N PHE A 97 4.97 8.83 -7.02
CA PHE A 97 4.46 8.19 -5.80
C PHE A 97 3.39 9.02 -5.08
N SER A 98 3.43 10.35 -5.20
CA SER A 98 2.33 11.19 -4.74
C SER A 98 1.03 10.88 -5.50
N ASP A 99 1.11 10.67 -6.82
CA ASP A 99 -0.03 10.27 -7.66
C ASP A 99 -0.56 8.88 -7.27
N ILE A 100 0.33 7.90 -7.12
CA ILE A 100 -0.03 6.54 -6.70
C ILE A 100 -0.73 6.56 -5.34
N PHE A 101 -0.23 7.32 -4.36
CA PHE A 101 -0.86 7.40 -3.06
C PHE A 101 -2.26 8.01 -3.15
N GLN A 102 -2.41 9.11 -3.89
CA GLN A 102 -3.68 9.82 -4.01
C GLN A 102 -4.72 9.04 -4.81
N ASN A 103 -4.35 8.58 -6.01
CA ASN A 103 -5.28 7.96 -6.94
C ASN A 103 -5.52 6.47 -6.68
N ILE A 104 -4.60 5.79 -5.99
CA ILE A 104 -4.74 4.37 -5.70
C ILE A 104 -5.00 4.11 -4.21
N LEU A 105 -4.09 4.48 -3.31
CA LEU A 105 -4.23 4.13 -1.90
C LEU A 105 -5.38 4.88 -1.20
N LEU A 106 -5.45 6.20 -1.35
CA LEU A 106 -6.50 6.99 -0.71
C LEU A 106 -7.87 6.65 -1.31
N ARG A 107 -7.96 6.47 -2.63
CA ARG A 107 -9.19 6.01 -3.28
C ARG A 107 -9.59 4.61 -2.82
N HIS A 108 -8.66 3.66 -2.70
CA HIS A 108 -8.96 2.32 -2.19
C HIS A 108 -9.45 2.37 -0.72
N ASN A 109 -8.81 3.19 0.12
CA ASN A 109 -9.25 3.44 1.48
C ASN A 109 -10.64 4.09 1.54
N ALA A 110 -10.96 4.99 0.60
CA ALA A 110 -12.30 5.54 0.47
C ALA A 110 -13.31 4.47 0.06
N SER A 111 -12.97 3.59 -0.89
CA SER A 111 -13.81 2.46 -1.29
C SER A 111 -14.07 1.48 -0.15
N ILE A 112 -13.07 1.17 0.69
CA ILE A 112 -13.25 0.32 1.88
C ILE A 112 -14.23 0.96 2.87
N GLN A 113 -14.05 2.26 3.17
CA GLN A 113 -14.91 2.98 4.10
C GLN A 113 -16.34 3.09 3.56
N ALA A 114 -16.49 3.50 2.30
CA ALA A 114 -17.79 3.64 1.65
C ALA A 114 -18.51 2.30 1.53
N SER A 115 -17.82 1.22 1.13
CA SER A 115 -18.43 -0.11 1.04
C SER A 115 -18.89 -0.62 2.40
N ARG A 116 -18.14 -0.31 3.47
CA ARG A 116 -18.52 -0.67 4.83
C ARG A 116 -19.80 0.05 5.27
N GLU A 117 -19.87 1.36 5.05
CA GLU A 117 -21.05 2.15 5.44
C GLU A 117 -22.27 1.80 4.57
N LEU A 118 -22.09 1.63 3.26
CA LEU A 118 -23.16 1.17 2.37
C LEU A 118 -23.64 -0.23 2.71
N PHE A 119 -22.74 -1.15 3.08
CA PHE A 119 -23.14 -2.49 3.53
C PHE A 119 -24.01 -2.45 4.79
N ARG A 120 -23.72 -1.53 5.72
CA ARG A 120 -24.54 -1.32 6.92
C ARG A 120 -25.92 -0.77 6.58
N MET A 121 -26.00 0.16 5.63
CA MET A 121 -27.26 0.81 5.24
C MET A 121 -28.11 -0.04 4.28
N ARG A 122 -27.47 -0.77 3.36
CA ARG A 122 -28.10 -1.46 2.23
C ARG A 122 -27.45 -2.85 2.00
N PRO A 123 -27.53 -3.78 2.96
CA PRO A 123 -26.85 -5.07 2.88
C PRO A 123 -27.28 -5.94 1.69
N HIS A 124 -28.50 -5.73 1.18
CA HIS A 124 -29.06 -6.46 0.04
C HIS A 124 -28.30 -6.23 -1.28
N GLN A 125 -27.56 -5.13 -1.42
CA GLN A 125 -26.77 -4.82 -2.63
C GLN A 125 -25.46 -5.63 -2.75
N PHE A 126 -25.08 -6.33 -1.68
CA PHE A 126 -23.72 -6.86 -1.51
C PHE A 126 -23.64 -8.39 -1.48
N ASN A 127 -24.68 -9.10 -1.93
CA ASN A 127 -24.71 -10.57 -1.98
C ASN A 127 -24.24 -11.24 -0.67
N GLY A 128 -24.59 -10.63 0.47
CA GLY A 128 -24.27 -11.12 1.80
C GLY A 128 -22.92 -10.70 2.39
N ALA A 129 -22.09 -9.90 1.70
CA ALA A 129 -20.86 -9.39 2.30
C ALA A 129 -20.25 -8.14 1.65
N PRO A 130 -19.60 -7.26 2.43
CA PRO A 130 -18.99 -6.07 1.89
C PRO A 130 -17.79 -6.40 0.99
N PRO A 131 -17.57 -5.61 -0.07
CA PRO A 131 -16.31 -5.56 -0.79
C PRO A 131 -15.15 -5.31 0.18
N TYR A 132 -13.96 -5.78 -0.17
CA TYR A 132 -12.73 -5.53 0.58
C TYR A 132 -12.74 -6.09 2.03
N ARG A 133 -13.40 -7.22 2.29
CA ARG A 133 -13.51 -7.84 3.63
C ARG A 133 -12.20 -7.87 4.43
N ARG A 134 -11.08 -8.11 3.74
CA ARG A 134 -9.74 -8.18 4.34
C ARG A 134 -9.33 -6.89 5.08
N TRP A 135 -9.77 -5.72 4.61
CA TRP A 135 -9.32 -4.42 5.11
C TRP A 135 -10.35 -3.73 6.01
N GLN A 136 -11.39 -4.45 6.43
CA GLN A 136 -12.46 -3.92 7.28
C GLN A 136 -12.01 -3.61 8.72
N GLY A 137 -10.80 -4.04 9.11
CA GLY A 137 -10.19 -3.76 10.42
C GLY A 137 -9.78 -2.30 10.63
N GLY A 138 -9.78 -1.47 9.59
CA GLY A 138 -9.53 -0.01 9.69
C GLY A 138 -8.08 0.39 9.98
N HIS A 139 -7.15 -0.56 10.10
CA HIS A 139 -5.73 -0.27 10.33
C HIS A 139 -5.12 0.53 9.17
N LEU A 140 -5.47 0.21 7.92
CA LEU A 140 -5.03 0.98 6.76
C LEU A 140 -5.51 2.44 6.86
N SER A 141 -6.78 2.66 7.20
CA SER A 141 -7.34 4.01 7.38
C SER A 141 -6.62 4.78 8.50
N LYS A 142 -6.35 4.11 9.63
CA LYS A 142 -5.58 4.69 10.76
C LYS A 142 -4.17 5.06 10.33
N ALA A 143 -3.49 4.20 9.58
CA ALA A 143 -2.12 4.42 9.13
C ALA A 143 -2.02 5.54 8.07
N LEU A 144 -2.94 5.59 7.10
CA LEU A 144 -2.99 6.66 6.10
C LEU A 144 -3.32 8.01 6.73
N LYS A 145 -4.29 8.05 7.66
CA LYS A 145 -4.58 9.26 8.43
C LYS A 145 -3.36 9.72 9.22
N TYR A 146 -2.67 8.80 9.91
CA TYR A 146 -1.44 9.13 10.63
C TYR A 146 -0.39 9.74 9.70
N LEU A 147 -0.12 9.10 8.56
CA LEU A 147 0.86 9.57 7.58
C LEU A 147 0.53 10.98 7.08
N ILE A 148 -0.74 11.27 6.78
CA ILE A 148 -1.19 12.59 6.32
C ILE A 148 -1.04 13.63 7.44
N ASP A 149 -1.59 13.34 8.63
CA ASP A 149 -1.59 14.26 9.77
C ASP A 149 -0.16 14.62 10.23
N HIS A 150 0.81 13.71 10.03
CA HIS A 150 2.21 13.88 10.47
C HIS A 150 3.20 14.20 9.34
N HIS A 151 2.74 14.33 8.10
CA HIS A 151 3.63 14.57 6.95
C HIS A 151 4.44 15.88 7.09
N SER A 152 3.83 16.92 7.67
CA SER A 152 4.45 18.25 7.84
C SER A 152 5.22 18.43 9.15
N ILE A 153 5.29 17.41 10.01
CA ILE A 153 5.85 17.54 11.38
C ILE A 153 7.40 17.32 11.39
N SER A 154 8.04 17.21 10.22
CA SER A 154 9.45 16.74 10.10
C SER A 154 10.55 17.68 10.61
N GLU A 155 10.24 18.78 11.30
CA GLU A 155 11.25 19.77 11.74
C GLU A 155 11.59 19.73 13.24
N SER A 156 10.90 18.93 14.05
CA SER A 156 11.22 18.79 15.49
C SER A 156 12.16 17.60 15.73
N ILE A 157 13.38 17.89 16.21
CA ILE A 157 14.44 16.90 16.53
C ILE A 157 13.98 15.86 17.55
N ASP A 158 12.99 16.18 18.39
CA ASP A 158 12.56 15.33 19.52
C ASP A 158 11.39 14.38 19.19
N SER A 159 10.78 14.51 18.01
CA SER A 159 9.61 13.72 17.60
C SER A 159 9.76 13.23 16.16
N VAL A 160 10.36 12.06 15.98
CA VAL A 160 10.33 11.36 14.69
C VAL A 160 8.97 10.65 14.57
N PRO A 161 8.19 10.89 13.50
CA PRO A 161 6.90 10.23 13.32
C PRO A 161 7.06 8.71 13.19
N LEU A 162 6.00 7.96 13.52
CA LEU A 162 5.95 6.51 13.37
C LEU A 162 5.99 6.07 11.90
N ILE A 163 5.36 6.86 11.02
CA ILE A 163 5.29 6.65 9.58
C ILE A 163 5.57 7.99 8.91
N CYS A 164 6.49 8.03 7.95
CA CYS A 164 6.76 9.21 7.14
C CYS A 164 7.00 8.85 5.66
N SER A 165 6.92 9.86 4.81
CA SER A 165 7.21 9.77 3.38
C SER A 165 8.05 10.97 2.94
N ASN A 166 8.89 10.81 1.93
CA ASN A 166 9.60 11.92 1.28
C ASN A 166 8.84 12.52 0.09
N PHE A 167 7.58 12.14 -0.10
CA PHE A 167 6.64 12.61 -1.11
C PHE A 167 5.30 12.95 -0.44
N HIS A 168 4.47 13.74 -1.10
CA HIS A 168 3.20 14.20 -0.52
C HIS A 168 2.14 13.10 -0.60
N PRO A 169 1.62 12.58 0.52
CA PRO A 169 0.61 11.51 0.50
C PRO A 169 -0.76 11.99 0.00
N GLY A 170 -1.01 13.31 -0.03
CA GLY A 170 -2.27 13.91 -0.43
C GLY A 170 -3.22 14.18 0.72
N GLN A 171 -4.52 14.30 0.40
CA GLN A 171 -5.59 14.59 1.36
C GLN A 171 -6.67 13.50 1.32
N PRO A 172 -7.31 13.18 2.46
CA PRO A 172 -8.39 12.19 2.49
C PRO A 172 -9.53 12.59 1.54
N LEU A 173 -10.12 11.62 0.84
CA LEU A 173 -11.33 11.86 0.05
C LEU A 173 -12.52 12.11 0.97
N ASP A 174 -13.44 12.96 0.53
CA ASP A 174 -14.74 13.12 1.18
C ASP A 174 -15.57 11.83 1.02
N ILE A 175 -15.68 11.09 2.12
CA ILE A 175 -16.36 9.80 2.15
C ILE A 175 -17.87 9.97 1.92
N GLU A 176 -18.47 11.08 2.34
CA GLU A 176 -19.90 11.30 2.15
C GLU A 176 -20.22 11.44 0.67
N SER A 177 -19.53 12.34 -0.04
CA SER A 177 -19.64 12.46 -1.49
C SER A 177 -19.31 11.14 -2.20
N PHE A 178 -18.27 10.43 -1.75
CA PHE A 178 -17.87 9.14 -2.33
C PHE A 178 -18.95 8.06 -2.20
N ILE A 179 -19.70 8.05 -1.09
CA ILE A 179 -20.86 7.18 -0.85
C ILE A 179 -22.03 7.59 -1.75
N GLN A 180 -22.34 8.89 -1.85
CA GLN A 180 -23.47 9.38 -2.65
C GLN A 180 -23.35 8.97 -4.13
N GLU A 181 -22.14 9.06 -4.69
CA GLU A 181 -21.85 8.63 -6.07
C GLU A 181 -22.07 7.13 -6.32
N ARG A 182 -22.13 6.32 -5.25
CA ARG A 182 -22.09 4.85 -5.29
C ARG A 182 -23.31 4.21 -4.62
N LEU A 183 -24.34 4.99 -4.31
CA LEU A 183 -25.55 4.51 -3.63
C LEU A 183 -26.23 3.35 -4.36
N GLU A 184 -26.20 3.38 -5.69
CA GLU A 184 -26.84 2.39 -6.56
C GLU A 184 -25.86 1.34 -7.09
N TRP A 185 -24.62 1.32 -6.61
CA TRP A 185 -23.63 0.35 -7.06
C TRP A 185 -23.96 -1.05 -6.54
N GLU A 186 -23.91 -2.02 -7.44
CA GLU A 186 -23.94 -3.43 -7.09
C GLU A 186 -22.52 -3.99 -6.99
N SER A 187 -22.40 -5.23 -6.52
CA SER A 187 -21.10 -5.88 -6.28
C SER A 187 -20.18 -5.84 -7.53
N GLN A 188 -20.74 -5.95 -8.74
CA GLN A 188 -19.96 -5.89 -9.99
C GLN A 188 -19.38 -4.50 -10.28
N ASP A 189 -20.05 -3.43 -9.87
CA ASP A 189 -19.55 -2.07 -10.06
C ASP A 189 -18.32 -1.80 -9.17
N TRP A 190 -18.32 -2.33 -7.96
CA TRP A 190 -17.16 -2.29 -7.06
C TRP A 190 -15.94 -3.03 -7.62
N GLU A 191 -16.16 -4.22 -8.21
CA GLU A 191 -15.09 -4.98 -8.88
C GLU A 191 -14.54 -4.22 -10.11
N ARG A 192 -15.42 -3.57 -10.87
CA ARG A 192 -15.04 -2.78 -12.04
C ARG A 192 -14.26 -1.52 -11.67
N ASP A 193 -14.66 -0.79 -10.61
CA ASP A 193 -13.94 0.39 -10.14
C ASP A 193 -12.54 0.03 -9.62
N GLY A 194 -12.42 -1.07 -8.89
CA GLY A 194 -11.12 -1.61 -8.47
C GLY A 194 -10.18 -1.88 -9.65
N SER A 195 -10.72 -2.40 -10.76
CA SER A 195 -9.97 -2.69 -11.98
C SER A 195 -9.50 -1.43 -12.72
N ARG A 196 -10.25 -0.32 -12.63
CA ARG A 196 -9.91 0.97 -13.28
C ARG A 196 -8.68 1.65 -12.68
N LEU A 197 -8.37 1.37 -11.41
CA LEU A 197 -7.17 1.88 -10.74
C LEU A 197 -5.85 1.46 -11.44
N SER A 198 -5.90 0.47 -12.35
CA SER A 198 -4.75 -0.06 -13.11
C SER A 198 -4.17 0.95 -14.07
N PHE A 199 -4.97 1.94 -14.50
CA PHE A 199 -4.54 2.96 -15.44
C PHE A 199 -3.41 3.84 -14.90
N HIS A 200 -3.45 4.19 -13.61
CA HIS A 200 -2.40 5.00 -12.98
C HIS A 200 -1.06 4.27 -12.89
N LEU A 201 -1.09 2.95 -12.73
CA LEU A 201 0.12 2.12 -12.68
C LEU A 201 0.79 1.96 -14.05
N ARG A 202 0.02 2.08 -15.13
CA ARG A 202 0.52 2.02 -16.52
C ARG A 202 1.35 3.23 -16.92
N GLN A 203 1.26 4.34 -16.20
CA GLN A 203 2.04 5.56 -16.46
C GLN A 203 3.42 5.55 -15.78
N CYS A 204 3.94 4.38 -15.42
CA CYS A 204 5.24 4.25 -14.77
C CYS A 204 6.32 4.98 -15.60
N PRO A 205 6.98 6.00 -15.03
CA PRO A 205 7.98 6.77 -15.75
C PRO A 205 9.13 5.91 -16.31
N PRO A 206 9.71 6.26 -17.47
CA PRO A 206 10.84 5.52 -18.04
C PRO A 206 12.06 5.45 -17.12
N THR A 207 12.17 6.38 -16.15
CA THR A 207 13.21 6.45 -15.12
C THR A 207 13.26 5.22 -14.22
N PHE A 208 12.18 4.43 -14.18
CA PHE A 208 12.12 3.18 -13.42
C PHE A 208 12.53 1.96 -14.25
N GLY A 209 12.81 2.10 -15.56
CA GLY A 209 13.06 0.96 -16.45
C GLY A 209 11.80 0.13 -16.74
N ARG A 210 11.87 -0.83 -17.67
CA ARG A 210 10.74 -1.74 -17.87
C ARG A 210 10.62 -2.65 -16.66
N TRP A 211 9.39 -2.97 -16.30
CA TRP A 211 9.12 -3.77 -15.09
C TRP A 211 9.74 -5.17 -15.17
N ILE A 212 9.75 -5.74 -16.37
CA ILE A 212 10.39 -7.02 -16.64
C ILE A 212 11.90 -6.99 -16.34
N ASP A 213 12.57 -5.87 -16.64
CA ASP A 213 14.03 -5.74 -16.45
C ASP A 213 14.41 -5.69 -14.96
N ASN A 214 13.64 -4.94 -14.15
CA ASN A 214 13.84 -4.88 -12.70
C ASN A 214 13.58 -6.23 -12.02
N LEU A 215 12.61 -6.97 -12.54
CA LEU A 215 12.20 -8.28 -12.00
C LEU A 215 13.23 -9.36 -12.35
N MET A 216 13.69 -9.41 -13.60
CA MET A 216 14.78 -10.30 -14.03
C MET A 216 16.05 -10.04 -13.21
N ALA A 217 16.43 -8.77 -13.03
CA ALA A 217 17.57 -8.41 -12.21
C ALA A 217 17.42 -8.76 -10.72
N TYR A 218 16.20 -8.91 -10.20
CA TYR A 218 15.96 -9.42 -8.84
C TYR A 218 16.19 -10.93 -8.77
N TYR A 219 15.60 -11.68 -9.71
CA TYR A 219 15.72 -13.15 -9.72
C TYR A 219 17.14 -13.62 -10.07
N GLU A 220 17.82 -12.96 -11.01
CA GLU A 220 19.24 -13.23 -11.31
C GLU A 220 20.13 -13.02 -10.08
N ARG A 221 19.79 -12.07 -9.20
CA ARG A 221 20.50 -11.91 -7.92
C ARG A 221 20.16 -13.00 -6.92
N GLN A 222 18.91 -13.47 -6.88
CA GLN A 222 18.51 -14.55 -5.97
C GLN A 222 19.18 -15.88 -6.37
N THR A 223 19.24 -16.20 -7.66
CA THR A 223 19.92 -17.41 -8.15
C THR A 223 21.45 -17.35 -7.99
N GLN A 224 22.04 -16.16 -7.93
CA GLN A 224 23.46 -15.99 -7.57
C GLN A 224 23.74 -16.09 -6.07
N LEU A 225 22.70 -16.05 -5.22
CA LEU A 225 22.79 -16.13 -3.77
C LEU A 225 22.37 -17.50 -3.21
N GLU A 226 21.87 -18.40 -4.05
CA GLU A 226 21.65 -19.81 -3.72
C GLU A 226 22.96 -20.59 -3.96
N PRO A 227 23.52 -21.27 -2.95
CA PRO A 227 24.77 -22.04 -3.06
C PRO A 227 24.63 -23.33 -3.87
#